data_AF-A0A3N5XBM5-F1
#
_entry.id   AF-A0A3N5XBM5-F1
#
_cell.length_a   1.000
_cell.length_b   1.000
_cell.length_c   1.000
_cell.angle_alpha   90.00
_cell.angle_beta   90.00
_cell.angle_gamma   90.00
#
_symmetry.space_group_name_H-M   'P 1'
#
loop_
_entity.id
_entity.type
_entity.pdbx_description
1 polymer ?
#
loop_
_entity_poly.entity_id
_entity_poly.type
_entity_poly.pdbx_seq_one_letter_code
_entity_poly.pdbx_strand_id
1 'polypeptide(L)'
;MERSAAGQSPRSVIFSGDVLYAAGQVWDLHSLQKSMGGFGDYHGFLGAAPRLSASLIKLSETPADCLVPAHGNIIPAPAAAARLTAQRLETLYRNYASISALNLYFPHIFQELQDDPLRMVPAETIDFPDFIRPVAATSFAIRSESGALFLIDCGSDSVLDTLIAWKEQGLYTELEGCWVTHYHDDHVNSLHHLAASMPVPIYADEHFTEILAHPARFCLPCISPAEVEVSHATVDGETWRWREFELTALHFPGQSFYHGGLLLRGQGMTVLFCGDSFAPTGLDDYTAGNRNFLGAGRGYRRCIELVRQYRPDRILNQHQQKAFRFTDDQLDTMEKILIAREGMLAELLPWDDSNFGVDEGWVRAYPYEIETGAGGTCVVEVRATNHAARPVELTAEAVLPPGWPASGQQSAASFTREVQGDRMVCTRVPIQTPAETTPGTYPVAFRVTWDGCYLGQVCHALIRVW
;
A
#
# COMPACT_ATOMS: atom_id res chain seq x y z
N MET A 1 0.26 28.62 -63.47
CA MET A 1 -0.36 28.37 -62.16
C MET A 1 0.71 27.76 -61.26
N GLU A 2 1.60 28.60 -60.75
CA GLU A 2 2.48 28.23 -59.64
C GLU A 2 1.69 28.43 -58.35
N ARG A 3 1.46 27.37 -57.59
CA ARG A 3 0.95 27.49 -56.23
C ARG A 3 2.13 27.91 -55.35
N SER A 4 2.11 29.18 -54.97
CA SER A 4 2.84 29.72 -53.83
C SER A 4 2.64 28.81 -52.61
N ALA A 5 3.68 28.08 -52.23
CA ALA A 5 3.81 27.48 -50.91
C ALA A 5 4.25 28.61 -49.97
N ALA A 6 3.29 29.36 -49.44
CA ALA A 6 3.53 30.31 -48.37
C ALA A 6 4.17 29.54 -47.19
N GLY A 7 5.29 30.06 -46.69
CA GLY A 7 6.11 29.43 -45.67
C GLY A 7 5.34 29.12 -44.39
N GLN A 8 5.31 27.85 -44.02
CA GLN A 8 5.11 27.46 -42.62
C GLN A 8 6.48 27.44 -41.97
N SER A 9 6.66 28.23 -40.92
CA SER A 9 7.81 28.10 -40.03
C SER A 9 7.96 26.64 -39.60
N PRO A 10 9.19 26.10 -39.48
CA PRO A 10 9.38 24.72 -39.03
C PRO A 10 8.71 24.55 -37.66
N ARG A 11 7.80 23.59 -37.54
CA ARG A 11 7.15 23.26 -36.27
C ARG A 11 8.15 22.58 -35.34
N SER A 12 8.28 23.08 -34.10
CA SER A 12 9.07 22.43 -33.06
C SER A 12 8.19 21.49 -32.22
N VAL A 13 8.58 20.23 -32.15
CA VAL A 13 7.85 19.16 -31.45
C VAL A 13 8.77 18.54 -30.41
N ILE A 14 8.29 18.36 -29.19
CA ILE A 14 9.01 17.64 -28.13
C ILE A 14 8.29 16.33 -27.84
N PHE A 15 9.01 15.22 -27.93
CA PHE A 15 8.56 13.92 -27.41
C PHE A 15 8.91 13.86 -25.93
N SER A 16 7.90 13.98 -25.06
CA SER A 16 8.10 14.21 -23.62
C SER A 16 8.08 12.96 -22.76
N GLY A 17 7.79 11.78 -23.33
CA GLY A 17 7.54 10.57 -22.54
C GLY A 17 6.40 10.80 -21.54
N ASP A 18 6.50 10.19 -20.34
CA ASP A 18 5.50 10.30 -19.27
C ASP A 18 5.77 11.42 -18.26
N VAL A 19 6.52 12.46 -18.67
CA VAL A 19 6.58 13.70 -17.88
C VAL A 19 5.18 14.31 -17.71
N LEU A 20 4.30 14.11 -18.70
CA LEU A 20 2.91 14.56 -18.74
C LEU A 20 2.07 13.51 -19.46
N TYR A 21 0.83 13.29 -19.02
CA TYR A 21 -0.19 12.60 -19.81
C TYR A 21 -1.00 13.59 -20.66
N ALA A 22 -1.41 14.69 -20.03
CA ALA A 22 -2.12 15.80 -20.64
C ALA A 22 -1.84 17.09 -19.84
N ALA A 23 -2.49 18.20 -20.20
CA ALA A 23 -2.35 19.44 -19.46
C ALA A 23 -2.83 19.27 -18.01
N GLY A 24 -1.93 19.44 -17.05
CA GLY A 24 -2.24 19.28 -15.63
C GLY A 24 -2.33 17.82 -15.14
N GLN A 25 -1.94 16.83 -15.96
CA GLN A 25 -2.12 15.41 -15.62
C GLN A 25 -0.83 14.59 -15.79
N VAL A 26 -0.65 13.58 -14.93
CA VAL A 26 0.37 12.52 -15.01
C VAL A 26 -0.31 11.17 -15.13
N TRP A 27 0.35 10.17 -15.71
CA TRP A 27 -0.25 8.85 -15.96
C TRP A 27 -0.66 8.13 -14.66
N ASP A 28 0.23 8.10 -13.68
CA ASP A 28 0.02 7.49 -12.37
C ASP A 28 0.89 8.18 -11.29
N LEU A 29 0.62 7.90 -10.02
CA LEU A 29 1.44 8.40 -8.91
C LEU A 29 2.53 7.44 -8.44
N HIS A 30 2.32 6.13 -8.59
CA HIS A 30 3.28 5.14 -8.09
C HIS A 30 4.64 5.23 -8.80
N SER A 31 4.68 5.70 -10.05
CA SER A 31 5.92 6.06 -10.77
C SER A 31 6.71 7.18 -10.08
N LEU A 32 6.06 8.03 -9.29
CA LEU A 32 6.71 9.09 -8.52
C LEU A 32 7.24 8.61 -7.17
N GLN A 33 6.95 7.37 -6.79
CA GLN A 33 7.49 6.78 -5.58
C GLN A 33 8.96 6.45 -5.78
N LYS A 34 9.81 7.32 -5.22
CA LYS A 34 11.26 7.21 -5.28
C LYS A 34 11.84 7.72 -3.97
N SER A 35 12.97 7.14 -3.60
CA SER A 35 13.81 7.57 -2.48
C SER A 35 13.95 9.09 -2.42
N MET A 36 13.74 9.63 -1.23
CA MET A 36 13.92 11.04 -0.92
C MET A 36 14.66 11.19 0.41
N GLY A 37 15.47 12.26 0.53
CA GLY A 37 16.07 12.62 1.82
C GLY A 37 16.94 11.55 2.49
N GLY A 38 17.49 10.59 1.74
CA GLY A 38 18.41 9.57 2.24
C GLY A 38 17.81 8.20 2.61
N PHE A 39 16.52 7.97 2.38
CA PHE A 39 15.85 6.69 2.68
C PHE A 39 15.36 5.97 1.41
N GLY A 40 15.01 4.69 1.56
CA GLY A 40 14.59 3.83 0.46
C GLY A 40 13.22 4.21 -0.15
N ASP A 41 12.92 3.61 -1.29
CA ASP A 41 11.70 3.90 -2.08
C ASP A 41 10.39 3.65 -1.32
N TYR A 42 10.39 2.80 -0.27
CA TYR A 42 9.20 2.53 0.55
C TYR A 42 8.59 3.78 1.20
N HIS A 43 9.42 4.68 1.72
CA HIS A 43 8.96 5.95 2.34
C HIS A 43 8.83 7.10 1.32
N GLY A 44 9.01 6.79 0.04
CA GLY A 44 9.22 7.76 -1.01
C GLY A 44 7.95 8.21 -1.73
N PHE A 45 6.76 8.16 -1.12
CA PHE A 45 5.54 8.66 -1.77
C PHE A 45 5.74 10.10 -2.26
N LEU A 46 5.53 10.33 -3.57
CA LEU A 46 5.84 11.59 -4.28
C LEU A 46 7.30 12.04 -4.19
N GLY A 47 8.26 11.18 -3.81
CA GLY A 47 9.66 11.55 -3.64
C GLY A 47 10.35 12.02 -4.94
N ALA A 48 9.83 11.60 -6.11
CA ALA A 48 10.27 12.13 -7.40
C ALA A 48 9.60 13.47 -7.80
N ALA A 49 8.59 13.94 -7.08
CA ALA A 49 7.83 15.15 -7.44
C ALA A 49 8.71 16.41 -7.64
N PRO A 50 9.77 16.66 -6.82
CA PRO A 50 10.68 17.78 -7.07
C PRO A 50 11.45 17.65 -8.39
N ARG A 51 11.90 16.44 -8.75
CA ARG A 51 12.61 16.17 -10.02
C ARG A 51 11.68 16.31 -11.22
N LEU A 52 10.45 15.83 -11.10
CA LEU A 52 9.42 16.00 -12.12
C LEU A 52 9.09 17.49 -12.29
N SER A 53 8.89 18.22 -11.21
CA SER A 53 8.62 19.67 -11.23
C SER A 53 9.73 20.46 -11.92
N ALA A 54 11.00 20.15 -11.65
CA ALA A 54 12.13 20.76 -12.35
C ALA A 54 12.10 20.47 -13.87
N SER A 55 11.72 19.25 -14.27
CA SER A 55 11.57 18.87 -15.67
C SER A 55 10.41 19.62 -16.35
N LEU A 56 9.29 19.80 -15.65
CA LEU A 56 8.14 20.56 -16.11
C LEU A 56 8.48 22.05 -16.27
N ILE A 57 9.22 22.64 -15.34
CA ILE A 57 9.69 24.03 -15.46
C ILE A 57 10.54 24.19 -16.72
N LYS A 58 11.52 23.30 -16.94
CA LYS A 58 12.36 23.29 -18.15
C LYS A 58 11.53 23.16 -19.43
N LEU A 59 10.53 22.27 -19.46
CA LEU A 59 9.62 22.14 -20.60
C LEU A 59 8.81 23.42 -20.81
N SER A 60 8.44 24.13 -19.75
CA SER A 60 7.65 25.36 -19.86
C SER A 60 8.42 26.55 -20.43
N GLU A 61 9.74 26.51 -20.33
CA GLU A 61 10.67 27.52 -20.84
C GLU A 61 11.23 27.16 -22.23
N THR A 62 11.04 25.92 -22.67
CA THR A 62 11.51 25.45 -23.97
C THR A 62 10.48 25.75 -25.07
N PRO A 63 10.80 26.56 -26.09
CA PRO A 63 9.87 26.87 -27.17
C PRO A 63 9.49 25.61 -27.98
N ALA A 64 8.23 25.21 -27.89
CA ALA A 64 7.66 24.10 -28.65
C ALA A 64 6.24 24.44 -29.12
N ASP A 65 5.89 24.01 -30.33
CA ASP A 65 4.52 24.09 -30.84
C ASP A 65 3.61 23.01 -30.24
N CYS A 66 4.17 21.84 -29.91
CA CYS A 66 3.44 20.80 -29.17
C CYS A 66 4.35 19.83 -28.40
N LEU A 67 3.75 19.16 -27.42
CA LEU A 67 4.32 17.97 -26.76
C LEU A 67 3.61 16.71 -27.25
N VAL A 68 4.39 15.63 -27.39
CA VAL A 68 3.89 14.28 -27.66
C VAL A 68 4.28 13.40 -26.47
N PRO A 69 3.33 13.10 -25.57
CA PRO A 69 3.59 12.22 -24.44
C PRO A 69 3.66 10.74 -24.88
N ALA A 70 4.18 9.87 -24.01
CA ALA A 70 4.15 8.42 -24.26
C ALA A 70 2.72 7.86 -24.08
N HIS A 71 1.99 8.36 -23.08
CA HIS A 71 0.57 8.11 -22.89
C HIS A 71 -0.24 9.42 -23.03
N GLY A 72 -1.40 9.36 -23.71
CA GLY A 72 -2.31 10.49 -23.86
C GLY A 72 -2.29 11.15 -25.25
N ASN A 73 -2.85 12.35 -25.33
CA ASN A 73 -3.03 13.09 -26.59
C ASN A 73 -1.93 14.15 -26.80
N ILE A 74 -1.73 14.57 -28.05
CA ILE A 74 -0.83 15.69 -28.40
C ILE A 74 -1.26 16.96 -27.65
N ILE A 75 -0.31 17.64 -27.01
CA ILE A 75 -0.55 18.83 -26.20
C ILE A 75 -0.13 20.08 -27.00
N PRO A 76 -1.08 20.92 -27.47
CA PRO A 76 -0.79 22.07 -28.34
C PRO A 76 -0.30 23.31 -27.59
N ALA A 77 -0.38 23.34 -26.26
CA ALA A 77 0.09 24.44 -25.42
C ALA A 77 1.11 23.95 -24.37
N PRO A 78 2.33 23.58 -24.79
CA PRO A 78 3.34 22.94 -23.92
C PRO A 78 3.59 23.70 -22.62
N ALA A 79 3.82 25.00 -22.72
CA ALA A 79 4.22 25.81 -21.57
C ALA A 79 3.11 25.98 -20.52
N ALA A 80 1.85 26.12 -20.98
CA ALA A 80 0.71 26.20 -20.08
C ALA A 80 0.44 24.84 -19.41
N ALA A 81 0.53 23.75 -20.18
CA ALA A 81 0.36 22.39 -19.66
C ALA A 81 1.39 22.06 -18.58
N ALA A 82 2.67 22.32 -18.84
CA ALA A 82 3.75 22.00 -17.91
C ALA A 82 3.66 22.82 -16.61
N ARG A 83 3.32 24.12 -16.69
CA ARG A 83 3.10 24.97 -15.50
C ARG A 83 1.92 24.50 -14.66
N LEU A 84 0.80 24.14 -15.30
CA LEU A 84 -0.37 23.63 -14.59
C LEU A 84 -0.05 22.32 -13.84
N THR A 85 0.67 21.39 -14.48
CA THR A 85 1.06 20.14 -13.83
C THR A 85 2.02 20.38 -12.66
N ALA A 86 3.00 21.26 -12.81
CA ALA A 86 3.92 21.61 -11.72
C ALA A 86 3.16 22.20 -10.52
N GLN A 87 2.21 23.11 -10.78
CA GLN A 87 1.36 23.70 -9.74
C GLN A 87 0.51 22.65 -9.01
N ARG A 88 -0.09 21.71 -9.74
CA ARG A 88 -0.91 20.63 -9.15
C ARG A 88 -0.05 19.68 -8.31
N LEU A 89 1.14 19.31 -8.79
CA LEU A 89 2.09 18.50 -8.04
C LEU A 89 2.55 19.17 -6.74
N GLU A 90 2.87 20.47 -6.79
CA GLU A 90 3.24 21.24 -5.60
C GLU A 90 2.08 21.28 -4.58
N THR A 91 0.85 21.50 -5.05
CA THR A 91 -0.34 21.54 -4.19
C THR A 91 -0.58 20.18 -3.52
N LEU A 92 -0.48 19.09 -4.29
CA LEU A 92 -0.61 17.73 -3.76
C LEU A 92 0.51 17.39 -2.77
N TYR A 93 1.76 17.80 -3.05
CA TYR A 93 2.90 17.56 -2.18
C TYR A 93 2.73 18.25 -0.82
N ARG A 94 2.27 19.51 -0.81
CA ARG A 94 1.94 20.25 0.42
C ARG A 94 0.79 19.59 1.20
N ASN A 95 -0.24 19.11 0.49
CA ASN A 95 -1.34 18.35 1.09
C ASN A 95 -0.85 17.04 1.73
N TYR A 96 -0.03 16.26 1.04
CA TYR A 96 0.56 15.02 1.57
C TYR A 96 1.40 15.30 2.82
N ALA A 97 2.34 16.25 2.72
CA ALA A 97 3.22 16.63 3.82
C ALA A 97 2.45 17.13 5.05
N SER A 98 1.27 17.73 4.89
CA SER A 98 0.54 18.38 5.99
C SER A 98 0.09 17.44 7.12
N ILE A 99 -0.13 16.17 6.81
CA ILE A 99 -0.59 15.15 7.77
C ILE A 99 0.23 13.86 7.68
N SER A 100 1.45 13.91 7.15
CA SER A 100 2.29 12.73 7.04
C SER A 100 3.01 12.43 8.35
N ALA A 101 3.10 11.14 8.69
CA ALA A 101 3.90 10.64 9.80
C ALA A 101 5.41 10.83 9.59
N LEU A 102 5.87 11.06 8.35
CA LEU A 102 7.27 11.44 8.08
C LEU A 102 7.66 12.75 8.80
N ASN A 103 6.71 13.60 9.16
CA ASN A 103 6.97 14.79 9.99
C ASN A 103 7.53 14.45 11.38
N LEU A 104 7.25 13.25 11.89
CA LEU A 104 7.77 12.74 13.15
C LEU A 104 9.07 11.95 12.93
N TYR A 105 9.05 10.99 12.01
CA TYR A 105 10.17 10.07 11.81
C TYR A 105 11.35 10.70 11.06
N PHE A 106 11.07 11.61 10.11
CA PHE A 106 12.05 12.20 9.21
C PHE A 106 11.77 13.69 8.96
N PRO A 107 11.76 14.54 10.01
CA PRO A 107 11.31 15.93 9.93
C PRO A 107 12.07 16.78 8.90
N HIS A 108 13.32 16.42 8.58
CA HIS A 108 14.13 17.12 7.58
C HIS A 108 13.59 16.99 6.15
N ILE A 109 12.79 15.95 5.83
CA ILE A 109 12.20 15.76 4.50
C ILE A 109 11.23 16.90 4.16
N PHE A 110 10.49 17.38 5.15
CA PHE A 110 9.51 18.46 5.00
C PHE A 110 9.94 19.75 5.70
N GLN A 111 11.25 19.98 5.82
CA GLN A 111 11.79 21.15 6.52
C GLN A 111 11.30 22.47 5.90
N GLU A 112 11.22 22.54 4.57
CA GLU A 112 10.71 23.73 3.86
C GLU A 112 9.21 23.98 4.10
N LEU A 113 8.49 22.96 4.58
CA LEU A 113 7.06 22.99 4.89
C LEU A 113 6.79 22.96 6.42
N GLN A 114 7.79 23.21 7.26
CA GLN A 114 7.63 23.18 8.72
C GLN A 114 6.63 24.23 9.23
N ASP A 115 6.59 25.39 8.57
CA ASP A 115 5.73 26.53 8.90
C ASP A 115 4.51 26.63 7.96
N ASP A 116 4.24 25.58 7.16
CA ASP A 116 3.09 25.57 6.26
C ASP A 116 1.78 25.62 7.07
N PRO A 117 0.85 26.56 6.79
CA PRO A 117 -0.40 26.67 7.54
C PRO A 117 -1.32 25.44 7.43
N LEU A 118 -1.09 24.55 6.45
CA LEU A 118 -1.80 23.29 6.35
C LEU A 118 -1.30 22.24 7.35
N ARG A 119 -0.06 22.38 7.85
CA ARG A 119 0.58 21.36 8.68
C ARG A 119 -0.19 21.16 9.98
N MET A 120 -0.65 19.93 10.20
CA MET A 120 -1.38 19.58 11.41
C MET A 120 -0.46 19.63 12.62
N VAL A 121 -0.97 20.20 13.72
CA VAL A 121 -0.28 20.19 15.02
C VAL A 121 -0.23 18.74 15.53
N PRO A 122 0.94 18.25 15.99
CA PRO A 122 1.05 16.88 16.50
C PRO A 122 0.09 16.61 17.67
N ALA A 123 -0.45 15.39 17.72
CA ALA A 123 -1.23 14.88 18.84
C ALA A 123 -0.42 14.85 20.14
N GLU A 124 -1.13 14.98 21.25
CA GLU A 124 -0.55 14.78 22.57
C GLU A 124 -0.02 13.34 22.68
N THR A 125 1.22 13.20 23.15
CA THR A 125 1.80 11.89 23.47
C THR A 125 1.60 11.60 24.96
N ILE A 126 1.26 10.36 25.27
CA ILE A 126 0.86 9.91 26.59
C ILE A 126 1.57 8.59 26.89
N ASP A 127 1.96 8.37 28.14
CA ASP A 127 2.58 7.11 28.53
C ASP A 127 1.61 5.93 28.33
N PHE A 128 2.19 4.74 28.09
CA PHE A 128 1.43 3.51 27.97
C PHE A 128 0.72 3.18 29.29
N PRO A 129 -0.45 2.51 29.23
CA PRO A 129 -1.06 1.91 30.41
C PRO A 129 -0.13 0.86 31.04
N ASP A 130 -0.19 0.68 32.36
CA ASP A 130 0.68 -0.26 33.10
C ASP A 130 0.54 -1.73 32.64
N PHE A 131 -0.63 -2.09 32.11
CA PHE A 131 -0.91 -3.42 31.56
C PHE A 131 -0.38 -3.60 30.13
N ILE A 132 0.27 -2.61 29.52
CA ILE A 132 0.92 -2.72 28.21
C ILE A 132 2.42 -2.53 28.38
N ARG A 133 3.20 -3.51 27.91
CA ARG A 133 4.66 -3.49 28.01
C ARG A 133 5.28 -3.57 26.62
N PRO A 134 6.14 -2.62 26.23
CA PRO A 134 7.03 -2.83 25.10
C PRO A 134 7.89 -4.08 25.36
N VAL A 135 8.02 -4.95 24.37
CA VAL A 135 8.83 -6.17 24.46
C VAL A 135 10.18 -5.90 23.82
N ALA A 136 10.22 -5.82 22.49
CA ALA A 136 11.37 -5.45 21.68
C ALA A 136 10.89 -5.10 20.26
N ALA A 137 11.73 -4.38 19.49
CA ALA A 137 11.39 -3.93 18.14
C ALA A 137 10.00 -3.25 18.08
N THR A 138 9.11 -3.76 17.24
CA THR A 138 7.72 -3.31 17.01
C THR A 138 6.69 -4.06 17.86
N SER A 139 7.11 -4.88 18.84
CA SER A 139 6.21 -5.78 19.58
C SER A 139 5.86 -5.29 20.99
N PHE A 140 4.60 -5.52 21.36
CA PHE A 140 4.03 -5.20 22.68
C PHE A 140 3.43 -6.44 23.32
N ALA A 141 3.33 -6.45 24.65
CA ALA A 141 2.58 -7.45 25.39
C ALA A 141 1.51 -6.78 26.25
N ILE A 142 0.28 -7.25 26.13
CA ILE A 142 -0.79 -6.97 27.09
C ILE A 142 -0.60 -7.93 28.26
N ARG A 143 -0.61 -7.44 29.50
CA ARG A 143 -0.42 -8.22 30.72
C ARG A 143 -1.69 -8.20 31.57
N SER A 144 -2.24 -9.38 31.81
CA SER A 144 -3.39 -9.57 32.71
C SER A 144 -3.01 -9.44 34.19
N GLU A 145 -4.01 -9.27 35.04
CA GLU A 145 -3.88 -9.30 36.51
C GLU A 145 -3.27 -10.62 37.01
N SER A 146 -3.56 -11.75 36.35
CA SER A 146 -2.94 -13.05 36.68
C SER A 146 -1.49 -13.17 36.22
N GLY A 147 -0.96 -12.16 35.51
CA GLY A 147 0.39 -12.15 34.96
C GLY A 147 0.53 -12.88 33.63
N ALA A 148 -0.56 -13.33 32.99
CA ALA A 148 -0.53 -13.91 31.65
C ALA A 148 -0.36 -12.82 30.59
N LEU A 149 0.30 -13.13 29.48
CA LEU A 149 0.58 -12.22 28.37
C LEU A 149 -0.22 -12.56 27.12
N PHE A 150 -0.61 -11.52 26.39
CA PHE A 150 -1.07 -11.58 25.01
C PHE A 150 -0.15 -10.70 24.16
N LEU A 151 0.55 -11.30 23.20
CA LEU A 151 1.54 -10.63 22.37
C LEU A 151 0.86 -9.87 21.22
N ILE A 152 1.42 -8.74 20.83
CA ILE A 152 1.10 -7.98 19.63
C ILE A 152 2.38 -7.95 18.78
N ASP A 153 2.30 -8.56 17.59
CA ASP A 153 3.38 -8.73 16.62
C ASP A 153 4.62 -9.51 17.11
N CYS A 154 5.42 -10.03 16.17
CA CYS A 154 6.68 -10.71 16.45
C CYS A 154 7.65 -10.58 15.26
N GLY A 155 8.21 -9.38 15.08
CA GLY A 155 9.05 -9.07 13.92
C GLY A 155 10.55 -9.34 14.07
N SER A 156 11.01 -9.74 15.26
CA SER A 156 12.43 -9.92 15.54
C SER A 156 12.66 -10.98 16.62
N ASP A 157 13.76 -11.72 16.52
CA ASP A 157 14.14 -12.72 17.52
C ASP A 157 14.42 -12.10 18.90
N SER A 158 14.73 -10.80 18.94
CA SER A 158 14.84 -10.05 20.20
C SER A 158 13.55 -10.05 21.03
N VAL A 159 12.39 -10.26 20.38
CA VAL A 159 11.10 -10.45 21.06
C VAL A 159 11.10 -11.77 21.82
N LEU A 160 11.54 -12.85 21.18
CA LEU A 160 11.66 -14.17 21.80
C LEU A 160 12.67 -14.15 22.94
N ASP A 161 13.85 -13.56 22.73
CA ASP A 161 14.89 -13.42 23.76
C ASP A 161 14.34 -12.70 25.01
N THR A 162 13.56 -11.65 24.79
CA THR A 162 12.93 -10.89 25.88
C THR A 162 11.87 -11.71 26.61
N LEU A 163 11.02 -12.43 25.89
CA LEU A 163 10.02 -13.33 26.49
C LEU A 163 10.69 -14.45 27.29
N ILE A 164 11.76 -15.08 26.77
CA ILE A 164 12.54 -16.10 27.51
C ILE A 164 13.10 -15.49 28.80
N ALA A 165 13.77 -14.35 28.71
CA ALA A 165 14.35 -13.68 29.87
C ALA A 165 13.28 -13.30 30.91
N TRP A 166 12.13 -12.78 30.48
CA TRP A 166 11.02 -12.48 31.37
C TRP A 166 10.44 -13.74 32.04
N LYS A 167 10.42 -14.87 31.33
CA LYS A 167 9.94 -16.14 31.86
C LYS A 167 10.88 -16.69 32.93
N GLU A 168 12.18 -16.65 32.67
CA GLU A 168 13.23 -17.07 33.63
C GLU A 168 13.25 -16.21 34.90
N GLN A 169 12.94 -14.92 34.76
CA GLN A 169 12.82 -13.97 35.87
C GLN A 169 11.46 -14.05 36.60
N GLY A 170 10.52 -14.87 36.13
CA GLY A 170 9.19 -15.00 36.71
C GLY A 170 8.32 -13.74 36.54
N LEU A 171 8.56 -12.92 35.52
CA LEU A 171 7.83 -11.66 35.27
C LEU A 171 6.43 -11.87 34.66
N TYR A 172 6.16 -13.05 34.10
CA TYR A 172 4.86 -13.44 33.62
C TYR A 172 4.60 -14.94 33.82
N THR A 173 3.32 -15.34 33.83
CA THR A 173 2.90 -16.71 34.12
C THR A 173 2.83 -17.57 32.86
N GLU A 174 2.19 -17.09 31.80
CA GLU A 174 1.97 -17.82 30.55
C GLU A 174 1.80 -16.83 29.38
N LEU A 175 2.12 -17.28 28.17
CA LEU A 175 1.82 -16.57 26.93
C LEU A 175 0.63 -17.29 26.29
N GLU A 176 -0.43 -16.58 25.94
CA GLU A 176 -1.71 -17.21 25.57
C GLU A 176 -2.19 -16.92 24.15
N GLY A 177 -1.55 -15.99 23.46
CA GLY A 177 -1.90 -15.62 22.09
C GLY A 177 -0.99 -14.56 21.52
N CYS A 178 -1.05 -14.41 20.20
CA CYS A 178 -0.37 -13.35 19.45
C CYS A 178 -1.35 -12.74 18.44
N TRP A 179 -1.58 -11.44 18.50
CA TRP A 179 -2.27 -10.69 17.44
C TRP A 179 -1.24 -10.12 16.48
N VAL A 180 -1.46 -10.33 15.18
CA VAL A 180 -0.65 -9.72 14.12
C VAL A 180 -1.40 -8.50 13.59
N THR A 181 -0.75 -7.34 13.55
CA THR A 181 -1.34 -6.13 12.98
C THR A 181 -1.34 -6.15 11.47
N HIS A 182 -0.22 -6.47 10.84
CA HIS A 182 -0.11 -6.54 9.38
C HIS A 182 1.12 -7.34 8.95
N TYR A 183 1.29 -7.53 7.64
CA TYR A 183 2.21 -8.51 7.04
C TYR A 183 3.66 -8.02 6.86
N HIS A 184 4.00 -6.78 7.21
CA HIS A 184 5.36 -6.28 6.99
C HIS A 184 6.40 -7.02 7.84
N ASP A 185 7.58 -7.15 7.27
CA ASP A 185 8.65 -8.03 7.73
C ASP A 185 9.07 -7.72 9.17
N ASP A 186 9.15 -6.45 9.53
CA ASP A 186 9.45 -5.97 10.86
C ASP A 186 8.33 -6.18 11.88
N HIS A 187 7.16 -6.73 11.51
CA HIS A 187 6.10 -7.18 12.42
C HIS A 187 5.98 -8.71 12.48
N VAL A 188 6.43 -9.43 11.45
CA VAL A 188 6.11 -10.86 11.29
C VAL A 188 7.30 -11.79 11.09
N ASN A 189 8.51 -11.28 10.84
CA ASN A 189 9.68 -12.09 10.48
C ASN A 189 9.97 -13.23 11.48
N SER A 190 9.72 -13.04 12.77
CA SER A 190 9.99 -14.03 13.82
C SER A 190 8.74 -14.77 14.30
N LEU A 191 7.58 -14.61 13.65
CA LEU A 191 6.36 -15.35 14.01
C LEU A 191 6.56 -16.87 13.82
N HIS A 192 7.28 -17.31 12.79
CA HIS A 192 7.55 -18.74 12.59
C HIS A 192 8.44 -19.33 13.70
N HIS A 193 9.40 -18.55 14.21
CA HIS A 193 10.18 -18.92 15.39
C HIS A 193 9.33 -18.94 16.66
N LEU A 194 8.40 -17.98 16.84
CA LEU A 194 7.45 -17.99 17.94
C LEU A 194 6.59 -19.27 17.92
N ALA A 195 6.01 -19.60 16.76
CA ALA A 195 5.19 -20.80 16.58
C ALA A 195 5.97 -22.09 16.89
N ALA A 196 7.27 -22.14 16.60
CA ALA A 196 8.12 -23.30 16.88
C ALA A 196 8.57 -23.39 18.35
N SER A 197 8.86 -22.27 19.01
CA SER A 197 9.50 -22.24 20.34
C SER A 197 8.53 -22.01 21.50
N MET A 198 7.46 -21.25 21.28
CA MET A 198 6.45 -20.90 22.27
C MET A 198 5.06 -20.95 21.61
N PRO A 199 4.56 -22.15 21.26
CA PRO A 199 3.35 -22.30 20.47
C PRO A 199 2.14 -21.69 21.18
N VAL A 200 1.56 -20.68 20.56
CA VAL A 200 0.34 -19.99 20.99
C VAL A 200 -0.56 -19.72 19.79
N PRO A 201 -1.89 -19.58 19.98
CA PRO A 201 -2.77 -19.20 18.88
C PRO A 201 -2.37 -17.85 18.28
N ILE A 202 -2.16 -17.82 16.97
CA ILE A 202 -1.90 -16.62 16.18
C ILE A 202 -3.22 -16.13 15.58
N TYR A 203 -3.55 -14.88 15.86
CA TYR A 203 -4.73 -14.18 15.38
C TYR A 203 -4.32 -13.13 14.36
N ALA A 204 -5.07 -13.03 13.27
CA ALA A 204 -4.86 -12.01 12.24
C ALA A 204 -6.20 -11.70 11.55
N ASP A 205 -6.30 -10.52 10.93
CA ASP A 205 -7.44 -10.16 10.11
C ASP A 205 -7.50 -11.04 8.84
N GLU A 206 -8.70 -11.51 8.48
CA GLU A 206 -8.91 -12.43 7.36
C GLU A 206 -8.30 -11.96 6.03
N HIS A 207 -8.22 -10.64 5.81
CA HIS A 207 -7.77 -10.06 4.55
C HIS A 207 -6.30 -10.35 4.24
N PHE A 208 -5.48 -10.71 5.23
CA PHE A 208 -4.04 -10.95 5.04
C PHE A 208 -3.52 -12.29 5.56
N THR A 209 -4.40 -13.16 6.06
CA THR A 209 -4.00 -14.50 6.53
C THR A 209 -3.28 -15.32 5.46
N GLU A 210 -3.72 -15.24 4.19
CA GLU A 210 -3.05 -15.93 3.10
C GLU A 210 -1.64 -15.37 2.83
N ILE A 211 -1.42 -14.07 3.06
CA ILE A 211 -0.10 -13.47 2.89
C ILE A 211 0.89 -14.06 3.90
N LEU A 212 0.45 -14.31 5.14
CA LEU A 212 1.28 -14.97 6.15
C LEU A 212 1.52 -16.45 5.84
N ALA A 213 0.49 -17.17 5.38
CA ALA A 213 0.60 -18.59 5.08
C ALA A 213 1.43 -18.87 3.82
N HIS A 214 1.31 -18.01 2.81
CA HIS A 214 1.89 -18.21 1.48
C HIS A 214 2.44 -16.90 0.87
N PRO A 215 3.46 -16.26 1.48
CA PRO A 215 3.97 -14.96 1.08
C PRO A 215 4.44 -14.92 -0.39
N ALA A 216 5.03 -16.02 -0.89
CA ALA A 216 5.49 -16.13 -2.28
C ALA A 216 4.36 -15.97 -3.33
N ARG A 217 3.09 -16.08 -2.93
CA ARG A 217 1.94 -15.82 -3.84
C ARG A 217 1.72 -14.34 -4.10
N PHE A 218 2.41 -13.45 -3.41
CA PHE A 218 2.19 -12.01 -3.46
C PHE A 218 3.48 -11.26 -3.83
N CYS A 219 3.32 -10.14 -4.54
CA CYS A 219 4.37 -9.14 -4.72
C CYS A 219 3.90 -7.88 -3.99
N LEU A 220 4.27 -7.75 -2.73
CA LEU A 220 3.86 -6.66 -1.84
C LEU A 220 5.09 -6.00 -1.20
N PRO A 221 5.03 -4.69 -0.89
CA PRO A 221 6.11 -4.01 -0.18
C PRO A 221 6.39 -4.65 1.18
N CYS A 222 7.65 -4.72 1.57
CA CYS A 222 8.12 -5.20 2.88
C CYS A 222 7.59 -6.58 3.30
N ILE A 223 7.24 -7.45 2.35
CA ILE A 223 6.73 -8.78 2.65
C ILE A 223 7.80 -9.67 3.28
N SER A 224 7.49 -10.32 4.39
CA SER A 224 8.34 -11.38 4.95
C SER A 224 8.29 -12.64 4.10
N PRO A 225 9.41 -13.33 3.85
CA PRO A 225 9.40 -14.65 3.22
C PRO A 225 9.00 -15.77 4.18
N ALA A 226 8.86 -15.50 5.48
CA ALA A 226 8.55 -16.52 6.48
C ALA A 226 7.08 -16.95 6.38
N GLU A 227 6.85 -18.25 6.25
CA GLU A 227 5.51 -18.83 6.23
C GLU A 227 5.02 -19.12 7.65
N VAL A 228 3.81 -18.65 7.97
CA VAL A 228 3.18 -18.84 9.27
C VAL A 228 1.69 -19.11 9.09
N GLU A 229 1.25 -20.24 9.64
CA GLU A 229 -0.18 -20.57 9.71
C GLU A 229 -0.87 -19.73 10.78
N VAL A 230 -1.95 -19.07 10.38
CA VAL A 230 -2.82 -18.31 11.30
C VAL A 230 -3.77 -19.29 11.98
N SER A 231 -3.79 -19.28 13.31
CA SER A 231 -4.66 -20.16 14.10
C SER A 231 -6.12 -19.71 14.06
N HIS A 232 -6.35 -18.39 13.98
CA HIS A 232 -7.68 -17.81 13.96
C HIS A 232 -7.73 -16.58 13.04
N ALA A 233 -8.36 -16.74 11.87
CA ALA A 233 -8.66 -15.65 10.95
C ALA A 233 -9.89 -14.88 11.48
N THR A 234 -9.67 -13.67 11.97
CA THR A 234 -10.74 -12.81 12.48
C THR A 234 -11.47 -12.08 11.36
N VAL A 235 -12.74 -11.77 11.59
CA VAL A 235 -13.55 -10.88 10.72
C VAL A 235 -13.71 -9.48 11.34
N ASP A 236 -13.99 -8.45 10.54
CA ASP A 236 -14.16 -7.08 11.03
C ASP A 236 -15.23 -6.99 12.14
N GLY A 237 -14.85 -6.44 13.29
CA GLY A 237 -15.70 -6.29 14.46
C GLY A 237 -15.83 -7.53 15.34
N GLU A 238 -15.15 -8.64 15.00
CA GLU A 238 -15.16 -9.84 15.84
C GLU A 238 -14.63 -9.52 17.23
N THR A 239 -15.39 -9.92 18.25
CA THR A 239 -15.08 -9.60 19.65
C THR A 239 -15.03 -10.87 20.49
N TRP A 240 -13.99 -10.98 21.32
CA TRP A 240 -13.84 -12.08 22.26
C TRP A 240 -13.29 -11.58 23.59
N ARG A 241 -13.41 -12.42 24.62
CA ARG A 241 -12.88 -12.12 25.95
C ARG A 241 -11.55 -12.84 26.13
N TRP A 242 -10.52 -12.09 26.53
CA TRP A 242 -9.27 -12.63 27.02
C TRP A 242 -9.04 -12.12 28.44
N ARG A 243 -9.15 -13.01 29.44
CA ARG A 243 -9.04 -12.68 30.87
C ARG A 243 -10.02 -11.55 31.26
N GLU A 244 -9.53 -10.45 31.83
CA GLU A 244 -10.29 -9.25 32.18
C GLU A 244 -10.53 -8.28 31.00
N PHE A 245 -9.94 -8.56 29.84
CA PHE A 245 -10.04 -7.72 28.65
C PHE A 245 -11.08 -8.26 27.66
N GLU A 246 -11.80 -7.33 27.02
CA GLU A 246 -12.53 -7.53 25.79
C GLU A 246 -11.64 -7.08 24.63
N LEU A 247 -11.41 -7.95 23.66
CA LEU A 247 -10.62 -7.71 22.46
C LEU A 247 -11.57 -7.69 21.26
N THR A 248 -11.42 -6.68 20.39
CA THR A 248 -12.18 -6.57 19.14
C THR A 248 -11.20 -6.39 17.99
N ALA A 249 -11.22 -7.31 17.04
CA ALA A 249 -10.50 -7.20 15.77
C ALA A 249 -11.22 -6.20 14.86
N LEU A 250 -10.47 -5.32 14.21
CA LEU A 250 -10.99 -4.34 13.27
C LEU A 250 -10.22 -4.46 11.96
N HIS A 251 -10.93 -4.50 10.83
CA HIS A 251 -10.28 -4.24 9.55
C HIS A 251 -9.90 -2.76 9.53
N PHE A 252 -8.60 -2.49 9.58
CA PHE A 252 -8.06 -1.16 9.82
C PHE A 252 -7.09 -0.79 8.69
N PRO A 253 -7.60 -0.55 7.46
CA PRO A 253 -6.79 -0.46 6.25
C PRO A 253 -6.02 0.87 6.13
N GLY A 254 -5.18 1.18 7.12
CA GLY A 254 -4.40 2.41 7.21
C GLY A 254 -3.12 2.30 6.39
N GLN A 255 -2.03 1.78 6.99
CA GLN A 255 -0.74 1.68 6.28
C GLN A 255 -0.84 0.89 4.99
N SER A 256 -1.69 -0.15 5.01
CA SER A 256 -2.00 -1.04 3.89
C SER A 256 -3.46 -1.48 3.94
N PHE A 257 -4.01 -1.87 2.79
CA PHE A 257 -5.26 -2.61 2.73
C PHE A 257 -5.27 -3.88 3.60
N TYR A 258 -4.10 -4.50 3.74
CA TYR A 258 -3.85 -5.74 4.48
C TYR A 258 -3.44 -5.47 5.94
N HIS A 259 -4.22 -4.64 6.62
CA HIS A 259 -3.90 -4.13 7.96
C HIS A 259 -5.09 -4.28 8.93
N GLY A 260 -4.79 -4.80 10.12
CA GLY A 260 -5.71 -5.06 11.21
C GLY A 260 -5.39 -4.23 12.45
N GLY A 261 -6.43 -3.66 13.04
CA GLY A 261 -6.38 -3.00 14.33
C GLY A 261 -6.93 -3.90 15.44
N LEU A 262 -6.34 -3.81 16.63
CA LEU A 262 -6.88 -4.49 17.82
C LEU A 262 -7.37 -3.45 18.83
N LEU A 263 -8.67 -3.41 19.03
CA LEU A 263 -9.28 -2.64 20.10
C LEU A 263 -9.32 -3.49 21.37
N LEU A 264 -8.78 -2.96 22.46
CA LEU A 264 -8.77 -3.56 23.77
C LEU A 264 -9.57 -2.70 24.74
N ARG A 265 -10.49 -3.32 25.49
CA ARG A 265 -11.22 -2.70 26.58
C ARG A 265 -11.03 -3.50 27.85
N GLY A 266 -10.58 -2.83 28.90
CA GLY A 266 -10.39 -3.44 30.21
C GLY A 266 -9.75 -2.46 31.17
N GLN A 267 -9.86 -2.76 32.47
CA GLN A 267 -9.31 -1.92 33.53
C GLN A 267 -9.70 -0.43 33.43
N GLY A 268 -10.92 -0.16 32.94
CA GLY A 268 -11.46 1.19 32.79
C GLY A 268 -10.90 2.01 31.63
N MET A 269 -10.20 1.38 30.68
CA MET A 269 -9.57 2.05 29.54
C MET A 269 -9.92 1.37 28.21
N THR A 270 -9.99 2.16 27.14
CA THR A 270 -10.04 1.69 25.75
C THR A 270 -8.72 2.01 25.06
N VAL A 271 -8.08 0.98 24.52
CA VAL A 271 -6.80 1.09 23.81
C VAL A 271 -6.97 0.57 22.39
N LEU A 272 -6.39 1.27 21.42
CA LEU A 272 -6.31 0.80 20.03
C LEU A 272 -4.84 0.56 19.67
N PHE A 273 -4.48 -0.69 19.39
CA PHE A 273 -3.26 -0.99 18.65
C PHE A 273 -3.54 -0.74 17.17
N CYS A 274 -3.03 0.35 16.62
CA CYS A 274 -3.32 0.78 15.25
C CYS A 274 -2.31 0.27 14.22
N GLY A 275 -1.32 -0.54 14.63
CA GLY A 275 -0.19 -0.85 13.77
C GLY A 275 0.51 0.44 13.37
N ASP A 276 1.00 0.41 12.15
CA ASP A 276 1.60 1.55 11.47
C ASP A 276 0.59 2.38 10.69
N SER A 277 -0.62 2.59 11.21
CA SER A 277 -1.60 3.42 10.50
C SER A 277 -1.50 4.90 10.88
N PHE A 278 -1.18 5.19 12.13
CA PHE A 278 -1.16 6.57 12.63
C PHE A 278 0.10 6.85 13.44
N ALA A 279 0.57 8.09 13.36
CA ALA A 279 1.53 8.67 14.27
C ALA A 279 0.95 9.97 14.85
N PRO A 280 1.55 10.55 15.90
CA PRO A 280 1.13 11.85 16.43
C PRO A 280 1.00 12.95 15.37
N THR A 281 1.77 12.91 14.28
CA THR A 281 1.71 13.90 13.19
C THR A 281 0.74 13.55 12.05
N GLY A 282 0.03 12.42 12.12
CA GLY A 282 -0.99 12.03 11.15
C GLY A 282 -0.85 10.60 10.65
N LEU A 283 -0.78 10.42 9.34
CA LEU A 283 -0.91 9.14 8.63
C LEU A 283 0.44 8.56 8.23
N ASP A 284 0.58 7.25 8.36
CA ASP A 284 1.75 6.47 7.89
C ASP A 284 1.58 6.03 6.41
N ASP A 285 1.20 6.96 5.54
CA ASP A 285 0.79 6.69 4.15
C ASP A 285 1.95 6.72 3.15
N TYR A 286 2.88 5.79 3.32
CA TYR A 286 4.22 5.85 2.70
C TYR A 286 4.35 5.35 1.26
N THR A 287 3.47 4.44 0.85
CA THR A 287 3.65 3.73 -0.43
C THR A 287 2.33 3.41 -1.11
N ALA A 288 2.28 3.60 -2.43
CA ALA A 288 1.15 3.22 -3.27
C ALA A 288 0.98 1.69 -3.34
N GLY A 289 2.09 0.93 -3.23
CA GLY A 289 2.07 -0.53 -3.21
C GLY A 289 1.32 -1.14 -2.03
N ASN A 290 1.08 -0.36 -0.97
CA ASN A 290 0.27 -0.82 0.17
C ASN A 290 -1.24 -0.74 -0.09
N ARG A 291 -1.67 -0.14 -1.20
CA ARG A 291 -3.08 -0.08 -1.66
C ARG A 291 -4.01 0.72 -0.73
N ASN A 292 -3.57 1.92 -0.36
CA ASN A 292 -4.31 2.82 0.53
C ASN A 292 -5.43 3.55 -0.23
N PHE A 293 -6.59 2.90 -0.32
CA PHE A 293 -7.70 3.41 -1.14
C PHE A 293 -8.30 4.73 -0.61
N LEU A 294 -8.64 5.60 -1.54
CA LEU A 294 -9.27 6.92 -1.32
C LEU A 294 -10.79 6.79 -1.18
N GLY A 295 -11.43 7.79 -0.57
CA GLY A 295 -12.89 7.88 -0.48
C GLY A 295 -13.46 7.45 0.88
N ALA A 296 -14.73 7.82 1.12
CA ALA A 296 -15.41 7.58 2.39
C ALA A 296 -15.54 6.08 2.71
N GLY A 297 -15.42 5.70 3.98
CA GLY A 297 -15.48 4.30 4.41
C GLY A 297 -14.36 3.40 3.87
N ARG A 298 -13.30 3.97 3.27
CA ARG A 298 -12.13 3.23 2.74
C ARG A 298 -10.82 3.82 3.28
N GLY A 299 -9.77 3.01 3.25
CA GLY A 299 -8.42 3.41 3.62
C GLY A 299 -8.35 4.20 4.94
N TYR A 300 -7.59 5.29 4.95
CA TYR A 300 -7.47 6.16 6.13
C TYR A 300 -8.77 6.83 6.58
N ARG A 301 -9.74 7.07 5.68
CA ARG A 301 -11.04 7.63 6.07
C ARG A 301 -11.84 6.61 6.89
N ARG A 302 -11.73 5.32 6.56
CA ARG A 302 -12.26 4.24 7.42
C ARG A 302 -11.57 4.20 8.78
N CYS A 303 -10.23 4.33 8.82
CA CYS A 303 -9.49 4.37 10.09
C CYS A 303 -9.94 5.56 10.97
N ILE A 304 -10.15 6.74 10.39
CA ILE A 304 -10.66 7.93 11.10
C ILE A 304 -12.08 7.67 11.63
N GLU A 305 -12.98 7.09 10.84
CA GLU A 305 -14.32 6.70 11.27
C GLU A 305 -14.28 5.74 12.48
N LEU A 306 -13.39 4.75 12.45
CA LEU A 306 -13.21 3.79 13.55
C LEU A 306 -12.69 4.48 14.82
N VAL A 307 -11.71 5.39 14.69
CA VAL A 307 -11.22 6.17 15.85
C VAL A 307 -12.36 7.03 16.45
N ARG A 308 -13.21 7.64 15.61
CA ARG A 308 -14.38 8.40 16.08
C ARG A 308 -15.44 7.52 16.74
N GLN A 309 -15.67 6.33 16.20
CA GLN A 309 -16.66 5.37 16.69
C GLN A 309 -16.25 4.83 18.07
N TYR A 310 -15.00 4.40 18.20
CA TYR A 310 -14.53 3.71 19.40
C TYR A 310 -13.92 4.63 20.45
N ARG A 311 -13.52 5.85 20.08
CA ARG A 311 -12.95 6.87 20.98
C ARG A 311 -11.89 6.30 21.93
N PRO A 312 -10.81 5.71 21.40
CA PRO A 312 -9.77 5.13 22.24
C PRO A 312 -9.14 6.20 23.15
N ASP A 313 -8.91 5.84 24.41
CA ASP A 313 -8.17 6.67 25.35
C ASP A 313 -6.69 6.72 24.98
N ARG A 314 -6.18 5.65 24.36
CA ARG A 314 -4.80 5.50 23.88
C ARG A 314 -4.78 4.84 22.51
N ILE A 315 -4.06 5.43 21.58
CA ILE A 315 -3.69 4.83 20.30
C ILE A 315 -2.20 4.48 20.37
N LEU A 316 -1.86 3.24 20.05
CA LEU A 316 -0.50 2.73 20.05
C LEU A 316 -0.10 2.39 18.62
N ASN A 317 0.97 3.02 18.17
CA ASN A 317 1.71 2.66 16.97
C ASN A 317 2.95 1.87 17.39
N GLN A 318 3.27 0.86 16.60
CA GLN A 318 4.21 -0.17 16.94
C GLN A 318 5.66 0.32 16.98
N HIS A 319 5.98 1.40 16.26
CA HIS A 319 7.28 2.03 16.27
C HIS A 319 7.45 3.09 17.37
N GLN A 320 6.38 3.45 18.09
CA GLN A 320 6.39 4.56 19.03
C GLN A 320 6.71 4.11 20.45
N GLN A 321 7.42 4.97 21.19
CA GLN A 321 7.71 4.75 22.62
C GLN A 321 6.63 5.32 23.54
N LYS A 322 5.63 6.01 22.97
CA LYS A 322 4.48 6.57 23.69
C LYS A 322 3.22 6.34 22.89
N ALA A 323 2.10 6.21 23.60
CA ALA A 323 0.80 6.28 22.98
C ALA A 323 0.48 7.74 22.62
N PHE A 324 -0.59 7.94 21.88
CA PHE A 324 -1.15 9.26 21.61
C PHE A 324 -2.67 9.20 21.55
N ARG A 325 -3.30 10.37 21.43
CA ARG A 325 -4.73 10.48 21.23
C ARG A 325 -5.04 11.67 20.33
N PHE A 326 -5.85 11.46 19.30
CA PHE A 326 -6.33 12.55 18.47
C PHE A 326 -7.50 13.29 19.12
N THR A 327 -7.53 14.61 18.96
CA THR A 327 -8.71 15.43 19.22
C THR A 327 -9.70 15.35 18.04
N ASP A 328 -10.96 15.72 18.27
CA ASP A 328 -11.94 15.83 17.17
C ASP A 328 -11.47 16.81 16.08
N ASP A 329 -10.81 17.91 16.46
CA ASP A 329 -10.25 18.90 15.52
C ASP A 329 -9.12 18.31 14.64
N GLN A 330 -8.29 17.42 15.20
CA GLN A 330 -7.24 16.73 14.44
C GLN A 330 -7.85 15.71 13.48
N LEU A 331 -8.84 14.94 13.93
CA LEU A 331 -9.58 14.02 13.07
C LEU A 331 -10.32 14.79 11.94
N ASP A 332 -10.88 15.95 12.24
CA ASP A 332 -11.52 16.85 11.25
C ASP A 332 -10.51 17.38 10.24
N THR A 333 -9.31 17.72 10.71
CA THR A 333 -8.21 18.21 9.86
C THR A 333 -7.75 17.12 8.90
N MET A 334 -7.47 15.91 9.39
CA MET A 334 -7.07 14.78 8.53
C MET A 334 -8.16 14.44 7.50
N GLU A 335 -9.43 14.40 7.91
CA GLU A 335 -10.56 14.13 7.01
C GLU A 335 -10.66 15.20 5.90
N LYS A 336 -10.56 16.49 6.24
CA LYS A 336 -10.57 17.59 5.26
C LYS A 336 -9.41 17.50 4.28
N ILE A 337 -8.21 17.18 4.77
CA ILE A 337 -7.02 17.03 3.93
C ILE A 337 -7.15 15.84 2.98
N LEU A 338 -7.69 14.70 3.44
CA LEU A 338 -7.93 13.52 2.62
C LEU A 338 -9.01 13.75 1.55
N ILE A 339 -10.11 14.45 1.89
CA ILE A 339 -11.13 14.85 0.90
C ILE A 339 -10.53 15.78 -0.15
N ALA A 340 -9.74 16.76 0.27
CA ALA A 340 -9.06 17.66 -0.65
C ALA A 340 -8.06 16.90 -1.54
N ARG A 341 -7.34 15.92 -0.98
CA ARG A 341 -6.41 15.05 -1.70
C ARG A 341 -7.12 14.27 -2.80
N GLU A 342 -8.27 13.68 -2.49
CA GLU A 342 -9.10 12.96 -3.48
C GLU A 342 -9.46 13.87 -4.66
N GLY A 343 -9.87 15.13 -4.40
CA GLY A 343 -10.13 16.12 -5.44
C GLY A 343 -8.89 16.51 -6.26
N MET A 344 -7.74 16.71 -5.59
CA MET A 344 -6.47 17.02 -6.26
C MET A 344 -6.02 15.87 -7.18
N LEU A 345 -6.21 14.63 -6.74
CA LEU A 345 -5.87 13.45 -7.54
C LEU A 345 -6.81 13.25 -8.71
N ALA A 346 -8.11 13.54 -8.55
CA ALA A 346 -9.07 13.49 -9.64
C ALA A 346 -8.73 14.50 -10.76
N GLU A 347 -8.11 15.62 -10.40
CA GLU A 347 -7.59 16.59 -11.36
C GLU A 347 -6.26 16.18 -12.00
N LEU A 348 -5.38 15.54 -11.24
CA LEU A 348 -4.01 15.20 -11.63
C LEU A 348 -3.90 13.88 -12.41
N LEU A 349 -4.88 12.99 -12.29
CA LEU A 349 -4.89 11.68 -12.93
C LEU A 349 -5.90 11.62 -14.10
N PRO A 350 -5.64 10.81 -15.14
CA PRO A 350 -6.51 10.72 -16.31
C PRO A 350 -7.60 9.63 -16.21
N TRP A 351 -7.74 9.01 -15.04
CA TRP A 351 -8.59 7.85 -14.84
C TRP A 351 -9.99 8.22 -14.34
N ASP A 352 -10.96 7.33 -14.59
CA ASP A 352 -12.35 7.47 -14.13
C ASP A 352 -12.46 7.58 -12.59
N ASP A 353 -11.49 7.01 -11.86
CA ASP A 353 -11.37 7.09 -10.39
C ASP A 353 -9.90 7.24 -10.00
N SER A 354 -9.61 8.06 -8.99
CA SER A 354 -8.24 8.34 -8.54
C SER A 354 -7.51 7.13 -7.94
N ASN A 355 -8.25 6.10 -7.52
CA ASN A 355 -7.65 4.88 -6.98
C ASN A 355 -6.78 4.14 -8.00
N PHE A 356 -7.04 4.26 -9.30
CA PHE A 356 -6.15 3.69 -10.33
C PHE A 356 -4.73 4.29 -10.28
N GLY A 357 -4.57 5.52 -9.79
CA GLY A 357 -3.26 6.15 -9.66
C GLY A 357 -2.51 5.81 -8.36
N VAL A 358 -3.23 5.38 -7.31
CA VAL A 358 -2.65 5.09 -5.97
C VAL A 358 -2.65 3.61 -5.60
N ASP A 359 -3.31 2.74 -6.36
CA ASP A 359 -3.26 1.29 -6.22
C ASP A 359 -2.31 0.71 -7.27
N GLU A 360 -1.01 0.61 -6.98
CA GLU A 360 -0.04 0.02 -7.93
C GLU A 360 -0.42 -1.42 -8.34
N GLY A 361 -1.01 -2.17 -7.42
CA GLY A 361 -1.42 -3.56 -7.61
C GLY A 361 -2.84 -3.74 -8.18
N TRP A 362 -3.43 -2.71 -8.77
CA TRP A 362 -4.79 -2.76 -9.30
C TRP A 362 -4.93 -3.74 -10.46
N VAL A 363 -3.85 -4.06 -11.18
CA VAL A 363 -3.70 -5.28 -12.01
C VAL A 363 -2.46 -6.03 -11.57
N ARG A 364 -2.60 -7.31 -11.21
CA ARG A 364 -1.50 -8.13 -10.71
C ARG A 364 -1.63 -9.59 -11.15
N ALA A 365 -0.51 -10.28 -11.22
CA ALA A 365 -0.50 -11.72 -11.42
C ALA A 365 -0.60 -12.44 -10.07
N TYR A 366 -1.20 -13.63 -10.06
CA TYR A 366 -1.31 -14.46 -8.88
C TYR A 366 -1.42 -15.95 -9.24
N PRO A 367 -0.79 -16.86 -8.47
CA PRO A 367 0.27 -16.53 -7.52
C PRO A 367 1.41 -15.78 -8.21
N TYR A 368 2.07 -14.87 -7.47
CA TYR A 368 3.21 -14.14 -7.99
C TYR A 368 4.36 -15.08 -8.32
N GLU A 369 4.68 -16.02 -7.42
CA GLU A 369 5.60 -17.12 -7.68
C GLU A 369 4.87 -18.46 -7.76
N ILE A 370 5.19 -19.26 -8.78
CA ILE A 370 4.60 -20.58 -9.01
C ILE A 370 5.68 -21.59 -9.37
N GLU A 371 5.63 -22.77 -8.76
CA GLU A 371 6.53 -23.88 -9.09
C GLU A 371 5.88 -24.88 -10.04
N THR A 372 6.64 -25.39 -11.02
CA THR A 372 6.21 -26.44 -11.95
C THR A 372 7.41 -27.26 -12.44
N GLY A 373 7.22 -28.54 -12.77
CA GLY A 373 8.27 -29.29 -13.47
C GLY A 373 8.40 -28.90 -14.95
N ALA A 374 9.52 -29.25 -15.58
CA ALA A 374 9.66 -29.19 -17.03
C ALA A 374 8.59 -30.07 -17.73
N GLY A 375 7.98 -29.57 -18.80
CA GLY A 375 6.84 -30.23 -19.45
C GLY A 375 5.50 -30.07 -18.70
N GLY A 376 5.53 -29.42 -17.54
CA GLY A 376 4.37 -29.20 -16.68
C GLY A 376 3.43 -28.11 -17.17
N THR A 377 2.31 -27.97 -16.48
CA THR A 377 1.34 -26.89 -16.71
C THR A 377 1.05 -26.21 -15.38
N CYS A 378 1.06 -24.89 -15.41
CA CYS A 378 0.63 -24.05 -14.29
C CYS A 378 -0.46 -23.09 -14.76
N VAL A 379 -1.18 -22.48 -13.81
CA VAL A 379 -2.21 -21.49 -14.09
C VAL A 379 -1.87 -20.22 -13.33
N VAL A 380 -1.74 -19.12 -14.06
CA VAL A 380 -1.62 -17.78 -13.49
C VAL A 380 -2.96 -17.07 -13.64
N GLU A 381 -3.42 -16.46 -12.58
CA GLU A 381 -4.54 -15.53 -12.60
C GLU A 381 -4.03 -14.11 -12.82
N VAL A 382 -4.53 -13.41 -13.84
CA VAL A 382 -4.41 -11.95 -13.91
C VAL A 382 -5.60 -11.37 -13.18
N ARG A 383 -5.30 -10.83 -12.00
CA ARG A 383 -6.25 -10.29 -11.04
C ARG A 383 -6.34 -8.78 -11.17
N ALA A 384 -7.55 -8.22 -11.22
CA ALA A 384 -7.75 -6.77 -11.29
C ALA A 384 -8.78 -6.26 -10.27
N THR A 385 -8.56 -5.04 -9.77
CA THR A 385 -9.51 -4.26 -8.99
C THR A 385 -10.11 -3.18 -9.88
N ASN A 386 -11.43 -3.25 -10.12
CA ASN A 386 -12.14 -2.24 -10.89
C ASN A 386 -12.55 -1.07 -9.97
N HIS A 387 -11.80 0.04 -10.06
CA HIS A 387 -12.13 1.28 -9.35
C HIS A 387 -13.18 2.14 -10.07
N ALA A 388 -13.54 1.82 -11.32
CA ALA A 388 -14.51 2.60 -12.08
C ALA A 388 -15.95 2.40 -11.56
N ALA A 389 -16.79 3.41 -11.74
CA ALA A 389 -18.21 3.36 -11.37
C ALA A 389 -19.06 2.46 -12.29
N ARG A 390 -18.46 1.88 -13.33
CA ARG A 390 -19.11 1.08 -14.38
C ARG A 390 -18.40 -0.26 -14.63
N PRO A 391 -19.10 -1.21 -15.26
CA PRO A 391 -18.51 -2.34 -15.99
C PRO A 391 -17.31 -1.97 -16.87
N VAL A 392 -16.30 -2.83 -16.89
CA VAL A 392 -15.08 -2.70 -17.70
C VAL A 392 -14.64 -4.08 -18.20
N GLU A 393 -14.11 -4.14 -19.42
CA GLU A 393 -13.56 -5.36 -20.00
C GLU A 393 -12.05 -5.47 -19.75
N LEU A 394 -11.58 -6.67 -19.39
CA LEU A 394 -10.16 -6.96 -19.15
C LEU A 394 -9.70 -8.12 -20.03
N THR A 395 -8.83 -7.84 -20.98
CA THR A 395 -8.13 -8.91 -21.72
C THR A 395 -6.70 -9.01 -21.23
N ALA A 396 -6.25 -10.23 -20.95
CA ALA A 396 -4.85 -10.51 -20.62
C ALA A 396 -4.25 -11.58 -21.53
N GLU A 397 -3.02 -11.37 -21.96
CA GLU A 397 -2.26 -12.30 -22.80
C GLU A 397 -0.87 -12.50 -22.21
N ALA A 398 -0.48 -13.76 -21.96
CA ALA A 398 0.87 -14.08 -21.50
C ALA A 398 1.91 -13.82 -22.59
N VAL A 399 2.99 -13.13 -22.23
CA VAL A 399 4.20 -12.98 -23.04
C VAL A 399 5.19 -14.03 -22.60
N LEU A 400 5.18 -15.16 -23.30
CA LEU A 400 5.96 -16.33 -22.93
C LEU A 400 7.45 -16.19 -23.29
N PRO A 401 8.36 -16.83 -22.52
CA PRO A 401 9.78 -16.87 -22.85
C PRO A 401 10.06 -17.46 -24.25
N PRO A 402 11.16 -17.07 -24.91
CA PRO A 402 11.55 -17.66 -26.19
C PRO A 402 11.63 -19.19 -26.12
N GLY A 403 11.03 -19.86 -27.12
CA GLY A 403 11.00 -21.33 -27.21
C GLY A 403 9.85 -21.99 -26.45
N TRP A 404 9.10 -21.24 -25.64
CA TRP A 404 7.89 -21.78 -25.02
C TRP A 404 6.76 -21.82 -26.06
N PRO A 405 5.90 -22.85 -26.03
CA PRO A 405 4.81 -22.95 -27.00
C PRO A 405 3.93 -21.71 -26.87
N ALA A 406 3.67 -21.04 -28.00
CA ALA A 406 2.73 -19.93 -28.01
C ALA A 406 1.43 -20.42 -27.36
N SER A 407 0.95 -19.71 -26.32
CA SER A 407 -0.37 -20.00 -25.78
C SER A 407 -1.36 -19.75 -26.92
N GLY A 408 -1.87 -20.82 -27.54
CA GLY A 408 -2.92 -20.72 -28.57
C GLY A 408 -4.24 -20.15 -28.04
N GLN A 409 -4.25 -19.53 -26.87
CA GLN A 409 -5.40 -19.00 -26.16
C GLN A 409 -5.08 -17.57 -25.70
N GLN A 410 -5.57 -16.58 -26.45
CA GLN A 410 -5.93 -15.31 -25.84
C GLN A 410 -6.98 -15.60 -24.77
N SER A 411 -6.69 -15.26 -23.51
CA SER A 411 -7.66 -15.41 -22.41
C SER A 411 -8.35 -14.07 -22.21
N ALA A 412 -9.41 -13.81 -23.00
CA ALA A 412 -10.23 -12.61 -22.85
C ALA A 412 -11.33 -12.84 -21.81
N ALA A 413 -11.59 -11.84 -20.95
CA ALA A 413 -12.68 -11.89 -20.00
C ALA A 413 -13.39 -10.52 -19.90
N SER A 414 -14.71 -10.48 -19.99
CA SER A 414 -15.52 -9.24 -19.99
C SER A 414 -16.41 -9.16 -18.75
N PHE A 415 -16.59 -7.96 -18.17
CA PHE A 415 -17.20 -7.84 -16.84
C PHE A 415 -18.08 -6.62 -16.57
N THR A 416 -18.99 -6.82 -15.61
CA THR A 416 -19.91 -5.83 -15.02
C THR A 416 -19.54 -5.56 -13.56
N ARG A 417 -19.59 -4.29 -13.12
CA ARG A 417 -19.38 -3.87 -11.72
C ARG A 417 -20.50 -4.40 -10.82
N GLU A 418 -20.15 -5.07 -9.73
CA GLU A 418 -20.94 -5.13 -8.47
C GLU A 418 -19.92 -5.16 -7.33
N VAL A 419 -19.56 -4.03 -6.70
CA VAL A 419 -20.24 -3.30 -5.60
C VAL A 419 -20.55 -4.17 -4.38
N GLN A 420 -19.56 -4.15 -3.47
CA GLN A 420 -19.51 -4.45 -2.02
C GLN A 420 -18.59 -5.62 -1.67
N GLY A 421 -17.43 -5.27 -1.09
CA GLY A 421 -16.32 -6.17 -0.82
C GLY A 421 -15.39 -6.28 -2.03
N ASP A 422 -14.08 -6.14 -1.81
CA ASP A 422 -13.01 -6.12 -2.82
C ASP A 422 -12.86 -7.45 -3.58
N ARG A 423 -13.88 -7.83 -4.36
CA ARG A 423 -13.83 -8.98 -5.26
C ARG A 423 -13.05 -8.65 -6.51
N MET A 424 -11.77 -8.92 -6.39
CA MET A 424 -10.79 -9.09 -7.44
C MET A 424 -11.30 -9.97 -8.59
N VAL A 425 -11.22 -9.46 -9.82
CA VAL A 425 -11.59 -10.16 -11.05
C VAL A 425 -10.39 -10.97 -11.53
N CYS A 426 -10.54 -12.26 -11.86
CA CYS A 426 -9.45 -13.07 -12.41
C CYS A 426 -9.73 -13.55 -13.84
N THR A 427 -8.73 -13.47 -14.71
CA THR A 427 -8.65 -14.30 -15.92
C THR A 427 -7.57 -15.35 -15.72
N ARG A 428 -7.90 -16.61 -16.00
CA ARG A 428 -6.99 -17.75 -15.79
C ARG A 428 -6.23 -18.02 -17.08
N VAL A 429 -4.92 -17.89 -17.01
CA VAL A 429 -4.01 -18.08 -18.13
C VAL A 429 -3.21 -19.36 -17.88
N PRO A 430 -3.55 -20.48 -18.54
CA PRO A 430 -2.75 -21.70 -18.46
C PRO A 430 -1.42 -21.50 -19.19
N ILE A 431 -0.32 -21.93 -18.57
CA ILE A 431 1.03 -21.83 -19.12
C ILE A 431 1.66 -23.21 -19.10
N GLN A 432 2.08 -23.68 -20.28
CA GLN A 432 2.78 -24.94 -20.45
C GLN A 432 4.27 -24.70 -20.60
N THR A 433 5.08 -25.35 -19.76
CA THR A 433 6.54 -25.32 -19.88
C THR A 433 6.99 -26.38 -20.89
N PRO A 434 7.96 -26.09 -21.79
CA PRO A 434 8.59 -27.12 -22.63
C PRO A 434 9.22 -28.25 -21.81
N ALA A 435 9.26 -29.47 -22.36
CA ALA A 435 9.83 -30.64 -21.69
C ALA A 435 11.35 -30.52 -21.49
N GLU A 436 12.00 -29.75 -22.35
CA GLU A 436 13.43 -29.44 -22.36
C GLU A 436 13.80 -28.16 -21.58
N THR A 437 12.84 -27.57 -20.87
CA THR A 437 13.09 -26.36 -20.06
C THR A 437 14.11 -26.66 -18.98
N THR A 438 15.20 -25.90 -18.95
CA THR A 438 16.21 -26.03 -17.90
C THR A 438 15.64 -25.52 -16.56
N PRO A 439 16.03 -26.09 -15.41
CA PRO A 439 15.66 -25.55 -14.12
C PRO A 439 16.06 -24.07 -13.99
N GLY A 440 15.17 -23.25 -13.45
CA GLY A 440 15.38 -21.80 -13.37
C GLY A 440 14.10 -21.01 -13.09
N THR A 441 14.25 -19.69 -12.95
CA THR A 441 13.12 -18.75 -12.78
C THR A 441 12.86 -18.01 -14.09
N TYR A 442 11.63 -18.09 -14.57
CA TYR A 442 11.19 -17.50 -15.82
C TYR A 442 10.11 -16.45 -15.53
N PRO A 443 10.41 -15.14 -15.69
CA PRO A 443 9.38 -14.12 -15.60
C PRO A 443 8.45 -14.21 -16.82
N VAL A 444 7.15 -14.29 -16.57
CA VAL A 444 6.10 -14.21 -17.59
C VAL A 444 5.31 -12.95 -17.36
N ALA A 445 5.45 -11.99 -18.28
CA ALA A 445 4.68 -10.76 -18.26
C ALA A 445 3.32 -10.95 -18.93
N PHE A 446 2.35 -10.12 -18.57
CA PHE A 446 1.01 -10.14 -19.14
C PHE A 446 0.72 -8.81 -19.84
N ARG A 447 0.41 -8.90 -21.14
CA ARG A 447 -0.15 -7.79 -21.90
C ARG A 447 -1.59 -7.60 -21.47
N VAL A 448 -1.94 -6.40 -21.05
CA VAL A 448 -3.28 -6.08 -20.57
C VAL A 448 -3.94 -5.06 -21.48
N THR A 449 -5.21 -5.31 -21.81
CA THR A 449 -6.11 -4.31 -22.39
C THR A 449 -7.26 -4.08 -21.43
N TRP A 450 -7.44 -2.83 -21.01
CA TRP A 450 -8.47 -2.38 -20.09
C TRP A 450 -9.45 -1.48 -20.82
N ASP A 451 -10.68 -1.93 -21.00
CA ASP A 451 -11.75 -1.18 -21.67
C ASP A 451 -11.34 -0.62 -23.04
N GLY A 452 -10.66 -1.46 -23.84
CA GLY A 452 -10.11 -1.08 -25.15
C GLY A 452 -8.81 -0.28 -25.10
N CYS A 453 -8.34 0.15 -23.92
CA CYS A 453 -7.04 0.78 -23.74
C CYS A 453 -5.94 -0.27 -23.56
N TYR A 454 -4.99 -0.33 -24.49
CA TYR A 454 -3.83 -1.22 -24.38
C TYR A 454 -2.83 -0.64 -23.37
N LEU A 455 -2.62 -1.34 -22.25
CA LEU A 455 -1.72 -0.90 -21.17
C LEU A 455 -0.29 -1.45 -21.33
N GLY A 456 -0.08 -2.40 -22.24
CA GLY A 456 1.21 -3.07 -22.37
C GLY A 456 1.43 -4.16 -21.33
N GLN A 457 2.69 -4.49 -21.06
CA GLN A 457 3.11 -5.52 -20.10
C GLN A 457 3.17 -4.93 -18.69
N VAL A 458 2.02 -4.87 -18.01
CA VAL A 458 1.88 -4.13 -16.73
C VAL A 458 2.01 -4.97 -15.47
N CYS A 459 1.95 -6.29 -15.59
CA CYS A 459 2.21 -7.21 -14.48
C CYS A 459 2.91 -8.47 -14.96
N HIS A 460 3.54 -9.20 -14.04
CA HIS A 460 4.23 -10.46 -14.31
C HIS A 460 4.11 -11.44 -13.15
N ALA A 461 4.31 -12.73 -13.45
CA ALA A 461 4.52 -13.79 -12.48
C ALA A 461 5.91 -14.43 -12.70
N LEU A 462 6.44 -15.09 -11.68
CA LEU A 462 7.68 -15.85 -11.71
C LEU A 462 7.35 -17.34 -11.73
N ILE A 463 7.66 -17.99 -12.86
CA ILE A 463 7.52 -19.45 -12.99
C ILE A 463 8.86 -20.09 -12.66
N ARG A 464 8.92 -20.81 -11.55
CA ARG A 464 10.08 -21.56 -11.09
C ARG A 464 9.99 -22.99 -11.61
N VAL A 465 10.89 -23.35 -12.53
CA VAL A 465 10.98 -24.69 -13.11
C VAL A 465 12.06 -25.48 -12.37
N TRP A 466 11.71 -26.69 -11.93
CA TRP A 466 12.62 -27.63 -11.25
C TRP A 466 12.93 -28.87 -12.07
#